data_AF-A0A8J8DM92-F1
#
_entry.id   AF-A0A8J8DM92-F1
#
_cell.length_a   1.000
_cell.length_b   1.000
_cell.length_c   1.000
_cell.angle_alpha   90.00
_cell.angle_beta   90.00
_cell.angle_gamma   90.00
#
_symmetry.space_group_name_H-M   'P 1'
#
loop_
_entity.id
_entity.type
_entity.pdbx_description
1 polymer ?
#
loop_
_entity_poly.entity_id
_entity_poly.type
_entity_poly.pdbx_seq_one_letter_code
_entity_poly.pdbx_strand_id
1 'polypeptide(L)'
;MEKYKLIPIGRVHKDSETFLEIYPEFAEALEGLNEGDWIKLILWFHESDTPEKRKILKVHPYSNPENPLKGVFATRSPVRPNPLAIYALKIHRLEGNRIYIDWIDANDGTPIVDIKILVERLDCPREVSIKEQELDIPLSRQVGEINLIPRKTESLDKLEEIDPEKYNALVLELGSKTTTLTVKELAELIKALKEFYDELPREIRVRF
;
A
#
# COMPACT_ATOMS: atom_id res chain seq x y z
N MET A 1 14.87 -1.39 -30.91
CA MET A 1 14.35 -2.08 -29.72
C MET A 1 13.35 -3.12 -30.17
N GLU A 2 13.46 -4.32 -29.62
CA GLU A 2 12.46 -5.38 -29.77
C GLU A 2 11.11 -4.90 -29.21
N LYS A 3 10.01 -5.31 -29.84
CA LYS A 3 8.65 -4.95 -29.43
C LYS A 3 7.92 -6.21 -29.03
N TYR A 4 7.27 -6.16 -27.87
CA TYR A 4 6.36 -7.22 -27.41
C TYR A 4 4.92 -6.86 -27.77
N LYS A 5 4.14 -7.87 -28.18
CA LYS A 5 2.70 -7.74 -28.40
C LYS A 5 1.97 -8.30 -27.18
N LEU A 6 1.15 -7.46 -26.54
CA LEU A 6 0.23 -7.90 -25.50
C LEU A 6 -1.12 -8.25 -26.13
N ILE A 7 -1.76 -9.29 -25.62
CA ILE A 7 -3.11 -9.71 -25.99
C ILE A 7 -3.99 -9.41 -24.78
N PRO A 8 -5.02 -8.55 -24.90
CA PRO A 8 -5.94 -8.32 -23.80
C PRO A 8 -6.75 -9.60 -23.53
N ILE A 9 -6.84 -9.99 -22.27
CA ILE A 9 -7.56 -11.21 -21.85
C ILE A 9 -8.97 -10.94 -21.35
N GLY A 10 -9.35 -9.66 -21.21
CA GLY A 10 -10.64 -9.25 -20.70
C GLY A 10 -10.75 -7.73 -20.54
N ARG A 11 -11.80 -7.27 -19.87
CA ARG A 11 -12.05 -5.86 -19.56
C ARG A 11 -12.57 -5.65 -18.15
N VAL A 12 -12.24 -4.49 -17.60
CA VAL A 12 -12.86 -3.97 -16.38
C VAL A 12 -14.24 -3.41 -16.72
N HIS A 13 -15.24 -3.73 -15.91
CA HIS A 13 -16.57 -3.15 -15.96
C HIS A 13 -16.92 -2.45 -14.65
N LYS A 14 -17.49 -1.24 -14.76
CA LYS A 14 -17.92 -0.42 -13.63
C LYS A 14 -19.36 0.05 -13.86
N ASP A 15 -20.30 -0.67 -13.24
CA ASP A 15 -21.72 -0.29 -13.19
C ASP A 15 -22.13 -0.09 -11.72
N SER A 16 -23.20 -0.76 -11.24
CA SER A 16 -23.54 -0.83 -9.82
C SER A 16 -22.49 -1.59 -8.99
N GLU A 17 -21.79 -2.52 -9.63
CA GLU A 17 -20.66 -3.28 -9.09
C GLU A 17 -19.44 -3.14 -9.99
N THR A 18 -18.24 -3.39 -9.44
CA THR A 18 -17.00 -3.48 -10.22
C THR A 18 -16.64 -4.95 -10.45
N PHE A 19 -16.45 -5.35 -11.70
CA PHE A 19 -16.04 -6.71 -12.04
C PHE A 19 -15.08 -6.76 -13.22
N LEU A 20 -14.34 -7.85 -13.30
CA LEU A 20 -13.43 -8.20 -14.39
C LEU A 20 -14.14 -9.22 -15.26
N GLU A 21 -14.40 -8.91 -16.53
CA GLU A 21 -14.94 -9.86 -17.50
C GLU A 21 -13.81 -10.41 -18.36
N ILE A 22 -13.54 -11.71 -18.24
CA ILE A 22 -12.52 -12.42 -19.03
C ILE A 22 -13.12 -12.90 -20.33
N TYR A 23 -12.43 -12.71 -21.45
CA TYR A 23 -12.98 -13.14 -22.74
C TYR A 23 -13.18 -14.67 -22.78
N PRO A 24 -14.21 -15.17 -23.49
CA PRO A 24 -14.57 -16.59 -23.47
C PRO A 24 -13.41 -17.54 -23.79
N GLU A 25 -12.52 -17.17 -24.71
CA GLU A 25 -11.34 -17.98 -25.08
C GLU A 25 -10.29 -18.12 -23.97
N PHE A 26 -10.34 -17.29 -22.94
CA PHE A 26 -9.45 -17.35 -21.78
C PHE A 26 -10.17 -17.79 -20.50
N ALA A 27 -11.48 -18.05 -20.55
CA ALA A 27 -12.30 -18.35 -19.37
C ALA A 27 -11.84 -19.62 -18.61
N GLU A 28 -11.34 -20.63 -19.33
CA GLU A 28 -10.78 -21.86 -18.71
C GLU A 28 -9.61 -21.55 -17.77
N ALA A 29 -8.86 -20.48 -18.00
CA ALA A 29 -7.73 -20.07 -17.16
C ALA A 29 -8.16 -19.55 -15.76
N LEU A 30 -9.47 -19.41 -15.50
CA LEU A 30 -10.01 -19.08 -14.18
C LEU A 30 -10.10 -20.30 -13.26
N GLU A 31 -9.98 -21.52 -13.80
CA GLU A 31 -10.05 -22.74 -12.99
C GLU A 31 -9.01 -22.71 -11.86
N GLY A 32 -9.48 -22.96 -10.64
CA GLY A 32 -8.66 -22.95 -9.43
C GLY A 32 -8.66 -21.64 -8.65
N LEU A 33 -9.19 -20.55 -9.19
CA LEU A 33 -9.51 -19.34 -8.41
C LEU A 33 -10.77 -19.56 -7.57
N ASN A 34 -10.77 -19.01 -6.37
CA ASN A 34 -11.86 -19.11 -5.41
C ASN A 34 -12.27 -17.72 -4.89
N GLU A 35 -13.53 -17.62 -4.45
CA GLU A 35 -13.97 -16.48 -3.66
C GLU A 35 -13.13 -16.38 -2.39
N GLY A 36 -12.65 -15.18 -2.08
CA GLY A 36 -11.74 -14.93 -0.97
C GLY A 36 -10.26 -14.87 -1.36
N ASP A 37 -9.88 -15.36 -2.54
CA ASP A 37 -8.50 -15.28 -3.02
C ASP A 37 -8.06 -13.83 -3.23
N TRP A 38 -6.77 -13.57 -2.98
CA TRP A 38 -6.14 -12.32 -3.35
C TRP A 38 -5.41 -12.48 -4.69
N ILE A 39 -5.57 -11.51 -5.58
CA ILE A 39 -4.93 -11.50 -6.90
C ILE A 39 -4.14 -10.21 -7.13
N LYS A 40 -3.11 -10.34 -7.95
CA LYS A 40 -2.46 -9.24 -8.67
C LYS A 40 -3.14 -9.09 -10.03
N LEU A 41 -3.71 -7.92 -10.28
CA LEU A 41 -4.33 -7.57 -11.56
C LEU A 41 -3.40 -6.63 -12.33
N ILE A 42 -3.12 -6.96 -13.59
CA ILE A 42 -2.35 -6.11 -14.49
C ILE A 42 -3.27 -5.57 -15.59
N LEU A 43 -3.37 -4.25 -15.67
CA LEU A 43 -4.20 -3.54 -16.64
C LEU A 43 -3.36 -2.76 -17.65
N TRP A 44 -3.91 -2.54 -18.84
CA TRP A 44 -3.39 -1.57 -19.81
C TRP A 44 -4.18 -0.28 -19.73
N PHE A 45 -3.58 0.79 -19.23
CA PHE A 45 -4.18 2.13 -19.22
C PHE A 45 -4.18 2.74 -20.63
N HIS A 46 -5.07 2.20 -21.46
CA HIS A 46 -5.23 2.49 -22.87
C HIS A 46 -5.41 3.98 -23.19
N GLU A 47 -6.04 4.77 -22.31
CA GLU A 47 -6.14 6.23 -22.49
C GLU A 47 -4.81 6.99 -22.33
N SER A 48 -3.81 6.35 -21.72
CA SER A 48 -2.44 6.85 -21.62
C SER A 48 -1.52 6.32 -22.72
N ASP A 49 -2.02 5.46 -23.61
CA ASP A 49 -1.28 4.84 -24.70
C ASP A 49 -1.27 5.74 -25.95
N THR A 50 -0.66 6.93 -25.84
CA THR A 50 -0.37 7.79 -27.00
C THR A 50 1.14 7.98 -27.16
N PRO A 51 1.65 8.20 -28.38
CA PRO A 51 3.08 8.43 -28.61
C PRO A 51 3.65 9.59 -27.78
N GLU A 52 2.84 10.61 -27.47
CA GLU A 52 3.21 11.79 -26.69
C GLU A 52 3.30 11.44 -25.21
N LYS A 53 2.25 10.81 -24.65
CA LYS A 53 2.22 10.42 -23.23
C LYS A 53 3.31 9.41 -22.89
N ARG A 54 3.61 8.47 -23.79
CA ARG A 54 4.64 7.44 -23.58
C ARG A 54 6.07 7.98 -23.58
N LYS A 55 6.30 9.20 -24.08
CA LYS A 55 7.61 9.88 -24.04
C LYS A 55 7.83 10.66 -22.75
N ILE A 56 6.80 10.85 -21.92
CA ILE A 56 6.92 11.58 -20.66
C ILE A 56 7.67 10.71 -19.64
N LEU A 57 8.80 11.22 -19.14
CA LEU A 57 9.67 10.53 -18.19
C LEU A 57 9.61 11.11 -16.77
N LYS A 58 9.00 12.29 -16.61
CA LYS A 58 8.82 12.96 -15.31
C LYS A 58 7.43 13.57 -15.24
N VAL A 59 6.83 13.55 -14.06
CA VAL A 59 5.49 14.08 -13.78
C VAL A 59 5.48 14.75 -12.43
N HIS A 60 4.55 15.69 -12.26
CA HIS A 60 4.12 16.12 -10.93
C HIS A 60 3.11 15.07 -10.43
N PRO A 61 3.38 14.35 -9.32
CA PRO A 61 2.46 13.37 -8.77
C PRO A 61 1.04 13.93 -8.59
N TYR A 62 0.02 13.10 -8.83
CA TYR A 62 -1.40 13.50 -8.82
C TYR A 62 -1.76 14.66 -9.77
N SER A 63 -0.89 14.97 -10.73
CA SER A 63 -1.02 16.14 -11.60
C SER A 63 -1.07 17.47 -10.84
N ASN A 64 -0.57 17.51 -9.60
CA ASN A 64 -0.53 18.72 -8.78
C ASN A 64 0.80 19.46 -8.98
N PRO A 65 0.82 20.66 -9.59
CA PRO A 65 2.05 21.42 -9.85
C PRO A 65 2.88 21.74 -8.60
N GLU A 66 2.26 21.80 -7.42
CA GLU A 66 2.95 22.05 -6.14
C GLU A 66 3.81 20.84 -5.70
N ASN A 67 3.48 19.63 -6.16
CA ASN A 67 4.27 18.45 -5.84
C ASN A 67 5.61 18.49 -6.58
N PRO A 68 6.73 18.09 -5.96
CA PRO A 68 8.02 18.03 -6.65
C PRO A 68 7.96 17.14 -7.90
N LEU A 69 8.59 17.58 -8.99
CA LEU A 69 8.69 16.81 -10.22
C LEU A 69 9.48 15.50 -9.97
N LYS A 70 8.85 14.35 -10.21
CA LYS A 70 9.46 13.02 -10.00
C LYS A 70 9.53 12.22 -11.30
N GLY A 71 10.51 11.33 -11.42
CA GLY A 71 10.57 10.36 -12.51
C GLY A 71 9.38 9.41 -12.47
N VAL A 72 8.81 9.05 -13.63
CA VAL A 72 7.57 8.23 -13.68
C VAL A 72 7.70 6.87 -12.97
N PHE A 73 8.89 6.28 -12.94
CA PHE A 73 9.18 5.02 -12.24
C PHE A 73 9.22 5.15 -10.71
N ALA A 74 9.36 6.37 -10.19
CA ALA A 74 9.23 6.67 -8.75
C ALA A 74 7.79 7.05 -8.36
N THR A 75 6.82 6.82 -9.25
CA THR A 75 5.41 7.19 -9.05
C THR A 75 4.48 6.09 -9.56
N ARG A 76 3.18 6.23 -9.28
CA ARG A 76 2.10 5.41 -9.86
C ARG A 76 1.40 6.08 -11.05
N SER A 77 2.00 7.11 -11.66
CA SER A 77 1.36 7.84 -12.75
C SER A 77 0.98 6.93 -13.92
N PRO A 78 -0.24 7.08 -14.50
CA PRO A 78 -0.67 6.31 -15.66
C PRO A 78 0.12 6.64 -16.93
N VAL A 79 0.76 7.81 -16.96
CA VAL A 79 1.62 8.28 -18.03
C VAL A 79 3.04 7.73 -17.84
N ARG A 80 3.44 6.78 -18.69
CA ARG A 80 4.73 6.08 -18.60
C ARG A 80 5.05 5.37 -19.93
N PRO A 81 6.31 4.95 -20.18
CA PRO A 81 6.69 4.29 -21.43
C PRO A 81 5.87 3.05 -21.79
N ASN A 82 5.45 2.27 -20.80
CA ASN A 82 4.49 1.16 -20.95
C ASN A 82 3.38 1.38 -19.90
N PRO A 83 2.18 1.83 -20.29
CA PRO A 83 1.08 2.19 -19.37
C PRO A 83 0.42 0.97 -18.71
N LEU A 84 1.23 0.13 -18.08
CA LEU A 84 0.79 -0.98 -17.25
C LEU A 84 0.50 -0.47 -15.84
N ALA A 85 -0.68 -0.84 -15.34
CA ALA A 85 -1.10 -0.63 -13.97
C ALA A 85 -1.18 -1.96 -13.23
N ILE A 86 -0.92 -1.92 -11.92
CA ILE A 86 -0.88 -3.11 -11.08
C ILE A 86 -1.71 -2.84 -9.83
N TYR A 87 -2.61 -3.77 -9.53
CA TYR A 87 -3.44 -3.77 -8.33
C TYR A 87 -3.26 -5.05 -7.52
N ALA A 88 -3.50 -4.98 -6.22
CA ALA A 88 -3.67 -6.13 -5.34
C ALA A 88 -5.08 -6.04 -4.77
N LEU A 89 -5.91 -7.04 -5.04
CA LEU A 89 -7.33 -6.99 -4.73
C LEU A 89 -7.89 -8.38 -4.45
N LYS A 90 -8.99 -8.41 -3.70
CA LYS A 90 -9.66 -9.64 -3.27
C LYS A 90 -10.78 -10.00 -4.23
N ILE A 91 -10.93 -11.29 -4.52
CA ILE A 91 -12.08 -11.84 -5.23
C ILE A 91 -13.23 -11.95 -4.24
N HIS A 92 -14.34 -11.27 -4.53
CA HIS A 92 -15.53 -11.34 -3.69
C HIS A 92 -16.52 -12.40 -4.17
N ARG A 93 -16.65 -12.54 -5.49
CA ARG A 93 -17.59 -13.44 -6.13
C ARG A 93 -17.11 -13.85 -7.51
N LEU A 94 -17.37 -15.09 -7.90
CA LEU A 94 -17.07 -15.62 -9.23
C LEU A 94 -18.36 -16.06 -9.92
N GLU A 95 -18.63 -15.57 -11.12
CA GLU A 95 -19.79 -16.00 -11.93
C GLU A 95 -19.41 -16.16 -13.39
N GLY A 96 -19.33 -17.41 -13.85
CA GLY A 96 -18.89 -17.73 -15.20
C GLY A 96 -17.49 -17.18 -15.47
N ASN A 97 -17.37 -16.25 -16.41
CA ASN A 97 -16.12 -15.57 -16.77
C ASN A 97 -15.93 -14.22 -16.06
N ARG A 98 -16.70 -13.93 -15.00
CA ARG A 98 -16.68 -12.66 -14.26
C ARG A 98 -16.11 -12.83 -12.87
N ILE A 99 -15.22 -11.91 -12.51
CA ILE A 99 -14.60 -11.82 -11.18
C ILE A 99 -15.04 -10.50 -10.55
N TYR A 100 -15.85 -10.56 -9.50
CA TYR A 100 -16.32 -9.39 -8.78
C TYR A 100 -15.30 -8.98 -7.72
N ILE A 101 -15.01 -7.69 -7.66
CA ILE A 101 -13.91 -7.12 -6.88
C ILE A 101 -14.35 -5.81 -6.22
N ASP A 102 -13.53 -5.31 -5.29
CA ASP A 102 -13.68 -3.93 -4.79
C ASP A 102 -13.48 -2.90 -5.91
N TRP A 103 -13.92 -1.68 -5.63
CA TRP A 103 -13.68 -0.54 -6.51
C TRP A 103 -12.18 -0.35 -6.80
N ILE A 104 -11.86 -0.03 -8.06
CA ILE A 104 -10.54 0.43 -8.50
C ILE A 104 -10.64 1.76 -9.25
N ASP A 105 -9.54 2.51 -9.29
CA ASP A 105 -9.44 3.79 -9.98
C ASP A 105 -9.30 3.68 -11.51
N ALA A 106 -9.31 2.47 -12.08
CA ALA A 106 -9.37 2.25 -13.53
C ALA A 106 -10.72 2.70 -14.12
N ASN A 107 -10.71 3.14 -15.39
CA ASN A 107 -11.93 3.48 -16.11
C ASN A 107 -12.68 2.22 -16.58
N ASP A 108 -13.99 2.36 -16.80
CA ASP A 108 -14.79 1.32 -17.46
C ASP A 108 -14.20 0.96 -18.83
N GLY A 109 -14.25 -0.33 -19.18
CA GLY A 109 -13.69 -0.85 -20.42
C GLY A 109 -12.17 -0.99 -20.44
N THR A 110 -11.46 -0.67 -19.34
CA THR A 110 -9.99 -0.80 -19.27
C THR A 110 -9.55 -2.23 -19.58
N PRO A 111 -8.65 -2.46 -20.57
CA PRO A 111 -8.18 -3.80 -20.91
C PRO A 111 -7.38 -4.47 -19.80
N ILE A 112 -7.69 -5.74 -19.58
CA ILE A 112 -6.94 -6.63 -18.68
C ILE A 112 -5.81 -7.28 -19.47
N VAL A 113 -4.59 -7.23 -18.94
CA VAL A 113 -3.41 -7.86 -19.54
C VAL A 113 -3.14 -9.21 -18.91
N ASP A 114 -3.24 -9.31 -17.57
CA ASP A 114 -2.86 -10.52 -16.84
C ASP A 114 -3.48 -10.52 -15.43
N ILE A 115 -3.64 -11.73 -14.88
CA ILE A 115 -4.11 -11.97 -13.51
C ILE A 115 -3.19 -13.02 -12.89
N LYS A 116 -2.72 -12.77 -11.67
CA LYS A 116 -1.91 -13.73 -10.90
C LYS A 116 -2.45 -13.85 -9.50
N ILE A 117 -2.37 -15.05 -8.91
CA ILE A 117 -2.62 -15.20 -7.48
C ILE A 117 -1.57 -14.40 -6.70
N LEU A 118 -2.00 -13.69 -5.66
CA LEU A 118 -1.11 -12.99 -4.75
C LEU A 118 -0.53 -13.99 -3.76
N VAL A 119 0.79 -14.14 -3.76
CA VAL A 119 1.52 -15.00 -2.85
C VAL A 119 2.31 -14.13 -1.90
N GLU A 120 1.89 -14.07 -0.63
CA GLU A 120 2.49 -13.20 0.39
C GLU A 120 4.03 -13.27 0.41
N ARG A 121 4.61 -14.48 0.38
CA ARG A 121 6.07 -14.67 0.39
C ARG A 121 6.79 -14.04 -0.82
N LEU A 122 6.12 -13.91 -1.96
CA LEU A 122 6.69 -13.39 -3.20
C LEU A 122 6.35 -11.90 -3.41
N ASP A 123 5.14 -11.51 -3.04
CA ASP A 123 4.57 -10.20 -3.35
C ASP A 123 4.67 -9.20 -2.19
N CYS A 124 4.85 -9.66 -0.96
CA CYS A 124 4.97 -8.85 0.24
C CYS A 124 6.40 -9.02 0.80
N PRO A 125 7.33 -8.09 0.50
CA PRO A 125 8.66 -8.15 1.09
C PRO A 125 8.53 -8.09 2.61
N ARG A 126 9.03 -9.12 3.31
CA ARG A 126 9.23 -9.05 4.76
C ARG A 126 10.28 -7.98 4.99
N GLU A 127 10.02 -7.02 5.89
CA GLU A 127 10.95 -5.95 6.19
C GLU A 127 12.35 -6.52 6.47
N VAL A 128 13.32 -6.16 5.62
CA VAL A 128 14.73 -6.37 5.91
C VAL A 128 15.15 -5.21 6.79
N SER A 129 15.16 -5.48 8.10
CA SER A 129 15.86 -4.76 9.18
C SER A 129 16.02 -3.25 8.97
N ILE A 130 15.13 -2.47 9.59
CA ILE A 130 15.39 -1.06 9.90
C ILE A 130 16.72 -1.02 10.68
N LYS A 131 17.69 -0.21 10.25
CA LYS A 131 18.84 0.12 11.10
C LYS A 131 18.34 1.02 12.22
N GLU A 132 18.01 0.41 13.35
CA GLU A 132 17.59 1.13 14.54
C GLU A 132 18.83 1.69 15.24
N GLN A 133 18.85 2.99 15.50
CA GLN A 133 19.75 3.58 16.49
C GLN A 133 18.96 3.76 17.78
N GLU A 134 19.40 3.07 18.84
CA GLU A 134 18.92 3.29 20.19
C GLU A 134 19.28 4.74 20.58
N LEU A 135 18.28 5.56 20.91
CA LEU A 135 18.55 6.81 21.59
C LEU A 135 18.80 6.48 23.06
N ASP A 136 19.91 6.99 23.61
CA ASP A 136 20.16 7.01 25.06
C ASP A 136 19.15 7.96 25.72
N ILE A 137 17.92 7.49 25.93
CA ILE A 137 16.90 8.15 26.76
C ILE A 137 16.75 7.30 28.03
N PRO A 138 16.93 7.87 29.24
CA PRO A 138 16.94 7.12 30.51
C PRO A 138 15.61 6.48 30.96
N LEU A 139 14.61 6.31 30.09
CA LEU A 139 13.27 5.85 30.46
C LEU A 139 12.74 4.77 29.51
N SER A 140 13.42 3.62 29.47
CA SER A 140 12.70 2.37 29.17
C SER A 140 11.80 2.04 30.37
N ARG A 141 10.53 1.70 30.12
CA ARG A 141 9.58 1.37 31.19
C ARG A 141 8.84 0.10 30.86
N GLN A 142 8.87 -0.85 31.80
CA GLN A 142 8.12 -2.10 31.71
C GLN A 142 6.79 -1.95 32.45
N VAL A 143 5.68 -2.30 31.80
CA VAL A 143 4.35 -2.39 32.41
C VAL A 143 3.78 -3.77 32.11
N GLY A 144 3.78 -4.66 33.12
CA GLY A 144 3.50 -6.08 32.90
C GLY A 144 4.53 -6.72 31.96
N GLU A 145 4.07 -7.39 30.90
CA GLU A 145 4.92 -7.95 29.84
C GLU A 145 5.24 -6.96 28.71
N ILE A 146 4.76 -5.72 28.80
CA ILE A 146 4.93 -4.70 27.75
C ILE A 146 6.18 -3.88 28.04
N ASN A 147 7.06 -3.77 27.04
CA ASN A 147 8.22 -2.89 27.06
C ASN A 147 7.94 -1.63 26.23
N LEU A 148 7.97 -0.48 26.89
CA LEU A 148 7.85 0.82 26.24
C LEU A 148 9.27 1.34 25.99
N ILE A 149 9.68 1.36 24.72
CA ILE A 149 11.02 1.80 24.30
C ILE A 149 10.86 2.96 23.30
N PRO A 150 11.14 4.20 23.70
CA PRO A 150 11.12 5.31 22.76
C PRO A 150 12.28 5.17 21.76
N ARG A 151 11.98 5.12 20.45
CA ARG A 151 12.98 5.06 19.37
C ARG A 151 12.84 6.24 18.42
N LYS A 152 13.94 6.66 17.81
CA LYS A 152 13.96 7.63 16.71
C LYS A 152 14.24 6.88 15.41
N THR A 153 13.38 7.07 14.41
CA THR A 153 13.62 6.53 13.06
C THR A 153 13.88 7.66 12.08
N GLU A 154 14.86 7.47 11.20
CA GLU A 154 15.14 8.38 10.07
C GLU A 154 14.42 7.93 8.79
N SER A 155 13.78 6.76 8.79
CA SER A 155 13.09 6.21 7.61
C SER A 155 11.56 6.36 7.73
N LEU A 156 11.05 7.57 7.51
CA LEU A 156 9.62 7.79 7.23
C LEU A 156 9.38 8.33 5.81
N ASP A 157 10.38 8.25 4.93
CA ASP A 157 10.41 8.75 3.55
C ASP A 157 9.41 8.08 2.56
N LYS A 158 8.40 7.34 3.04
CA LYS A 158 7.38 6.71 2.19
C LYS A 158 5.94 7.05 2.55
N LEU A 159 5.70 7.87 3.56
CA LEU A 159 4.41 8.55 3.74
C LEU A 159 4.55 9.93 3.12
N GLU A 160 3.82 10.20 2.04
CA GLU A 160 3.76 11.53 1.45
C GLU A 160 3.28 12.53 2.53
N GLU A 161 4.08 13.59 2.74
CA GLU A 161 3.95 14.73 3.66
C GLU A 161 4.15 14.51 5.18
N ILE A 162 5.39 14.48 5.68
CA ILE A 162 5.80 15.21 6.92
C ILE A 162 7.31 15.60 6.86
N ASP A 163 7.63 16.87 7.11
CA ASP A 163 9.01 17.39 7.33
C ASP A 163 9.54 17.00 8.74
N PRO A 164 10.66 16.24 8.88
CA PRO A 164 11.13 15.64 10.15
C PRO A 164 12.08 16.44 11.06
N GLU A 165 12.16 17.77 11.03
CA GLU A 165 12.72 18.50 12.17
C GLU A 165 11.63 18.72 13.24
N LYS A 166 11.44 17.93 14.30
CA LYS A 166 12.21 16.88 14.99
C LYS A 166 11.17 16.05 15.78
N TYR A 167 11.23 14.72 15.73
CA TYR A 167 10.36 13.71 16.42
C TYR A 167 9.21 13.15 15.57
N ASN A 168 9.43 12.00 14.91
CA ASN A 168 8.45 11.43 13.96
C ASN A 168 7.90 10.01 14.27
N ALA A 169 8.19 9.37 15.41
CA ALA A 169 7.39 8.22 15.86
C ALA A 169 7.75 7.82 17.30
N LEU A 170 6.76 7.40 18.09
CA LEU A 170 6.96 6.58 19.28
C LEU A 170 6.65 5.12 18.89
N VAL A 171 7.66 4.25 18.92
CA VAL A 171 7.46 2.82 18.66
C VAL A 171 7.08 2.14 19.97
N LEU A 172 5.91 1.50 20.00
CA LEU A 172 5.44 0.73 21.15
C LEU A 172 5.55 -0.76 20.80
N GLU A 173 6.53 -1.45 21.37
CA GLU A 173 6.70 -2.88 21.14
C GLU A 173 5.81 -3.66 22.13
N LEU A 174 4.59 -3.91 21.70
CA LEU A 174 3.72 -4.91 22.32
C LEU A 174 4.20 -6.26 21.78
N GLY A 175 4.70 -7.14 22.65
CA GLY A 175 5.26 -8.43 22.23
C GLY A 175 4.32 -9.21 21.30
N SER A 176 4.86 -10.17 20.55
CA SER A 176 4.15 -10.91 19.48
C SER A 176 2.99 -11.81 19.93
N LYS A 177 2.52 -11.68 21.18
CA LYS A 177 1.47 -12.47 21.80
C LYS A 177 0.42 -11.57 22.43
N THR A 178 -0.84 -12.00 22.39
CA THR A 178 -1.89 -11.42 23.22
C THR A 178 -1.49 -11.56 24.69
N THR A 179 -1.27 -10.43 25.38
CA THR A 179 -1.01 -10.39 26.81
C THR A 179 -2.23 -9.88 27.57
N THR A 180 -2.39 -10.29 28.82
CA THR A 180 -3.48 -9.82 29.69
C THR A 180 -2.91 -8.87 30.71
N LEU A 181 -3.44 -7.65 30.76
CA LEU A 181 -3.10 -6.68 31.80
C LEU A 181 -4.13 -6.75 32.91
N THR A 182 -3.67 -6.71 34.16
CA THR A 182 -4.55 -6.35 35.28
C THR A 182 -5.05 -4.91 35.12
N VAL A 183 -6.16 -4.57 35.78
CA VAL A 183 -6.70 -3.19 35.78
C VAL A 183 -5.64 -2.18 36.26
N LYS A 184 -4.78 -2.59 37.20
CA LYS A 184 -3.68 -1.78 37.71
C LYS A 184 -2.61 -1.56 36.64
N GLU A 185 -2.17 -2.60 35.96
CA GLU A 185 -1.17 -2.50 34.87
C GLU A 185 -1.71 -1.71 33.68
N LEU A 186 -3.00 -1.84 33.35
CA LEU A 186 -3.63 -1.00 32.33
C LEU A 186 -3.62 0.47 32.72
N ALA A 187 -3.92 0.79 34.00
CA ALA A 187 -3.86 2.16 34.49
C ALA A 187 -2.42 2.71 34.48
N GLU A 188 -1.43 1.88 34.81
CA GLU A 188 -0.01 2.23 34.74
C GLU A 188 0.47 2.46 33.29
N LEU A 189 0.01 1.64 32.34
CA LEU A 189 0.29 1.81 30.91
C LEU A 189 -0.29 3.13 30.40
N ILE A 190 -1.55 3.41 30.70
CA ILE A 190 -2.21 4.67 30.31
C ILE A 190 -1.46 5.87 30.92
N LYS A 191 -1.02 5.78 32.17
CA LYS A 191 -0.23 6.83 32.81
C LYS A 191 1.11 7.03 32.12
N ALA A 192 1.84 5.96 31.81
CA ALA A 192 3.12 6.04 31.12
C ALA A 192 2.97 6.64 29.72
N LEU A 193 1.95 6.24 28.96
CA LEU A 193 1.66 6.81 27.64
C LEU A 193 1.31 8.30 27.71
N LYS A 194 0.59 8.73 28.76
CA LYS A 194 0.32 10.16 29.01
C LYS A 194 1.59 10.95 29.34
N GLU A 195 2.45 10.40 30.19
CA GLU A 195 3.74 11.03 30.53
C GLU A 195 4.60 11.20 29.26
N PHE A 196 4.69 10.16 28.41
CA PHE A 196 5.37 10.28 27.12
C PHE A 196 4.74 11.31 26.19
N TYR A 197 3.41 11.35 26.11
CA TYR A 197 2.69 12.35 25.31
C TYR A 197 2.95 13.78 25.80
N ASP A 198 2.96 14.00 27.12
CA ASP A 198 3.19 15.33 27.71
C ASP A 198 4.62 15.85 27.50
N GLU A 199 5.59 14.95 27.36
CA GLU A 199 6.98 15.25 27.01
C GLU A 199 7.17 15.58 25.51
N LEU A 200 6.17 15.33 24.66
CA LEU A 200 6.26 15.68 23.25
C LEU A 200 6.29 17.21 23.04
N PRO A 201 7.02 17.68 22.00
CA PRO A 201 6.95 19.06 21.53
C PRO A 201 5.50 19.55 21.38
N ARG A 202 5.26 20.81 21.74
CA ARG A 202 3.91 21.38 21.80
C ARG A 202 3.22 21.28 20.43
N GLU A 203 3.97 21.47 19.36
CA GLU A 203 3.56 21.44 17.95
C GLU A 203 2.93 20.11 17.54
N ILE A 204 3.36 19.00 18.16
CA ILE A 204 2.82 17.65 17.93
C ILE A 204 1.53 17.45 18.73
N ARG A 205 1.48 17.96 19.96
CA ARG A 205 0.30 17.82 20.84
C ARG A 205 -0.95 18.57 20.32
N VAL A 206 -0.80 19.68 19.58
CA VAL A 206 -1.96 20.48 19.12
C VAL A 206 -2.68 19.89 17.89
N ARG A 207 -2.21 18.77 17.32
CA ARG A 207 -2.81 18.15 16.13
C ARG A 207 -3.86 17.06 16.43
N PHE A 208 -4.15 16.79 17.71
CA PHE A 208 -5.09 15.76 18.15
C PHE A 208 -5.95 16.24 19.32
#